data_AF-A0AA45C7I9-F1
#
_entry.id   AF-A0AA45C7I9-F1
#
_cell.length_a   1.000
_cell.length_b   1.000
_cell.length_c   1.000
_cell.angle_alpha   90.00
_cell.angle_beta   90.00
_cell.angle_gamma   90.00
#
_symmetry.space_group_name_H-M   'P 1'
#
loop_
_entity.id
_entity.type
_entity.pdbx_description
1 polymer ?
#
loop_
_entity_poly.entity_id
_entity_poly.type
_entity_poly.pdbx_seq_one_letter_code
_entity_poly.pdbx_strand_id
1 'polypeptide(L)'
;MKKLFFLLILLNCFTFAYSNIFESKESLKMVYDESLPDGINESKMLYNKENFYVEWIGNEDKYKVYHDNEKVNKLEYISKDSHFILERKENKVFLMGEKENKKIEKEFILDDLPWFQIYGYSLSLIDYSSDNIYFWTFNPQDLNFKKMYVYFNSFENIRINNKDYNTMNIKMKIDGFLSTFWTGDFWIDSEDKIYLKYKGLNIYPKLYTTEIIFNRFE
;
A
#
# COMPACT_ATOMS: atom_id res chain seq x y z
N MET A 1 21.51 53.94 33.09
CA MET A 1 20.10 54.35 33.25
C MET A 1 19.29 53.77 32.09
N LYS A 2 18.27 52.95 32.42
CA LYS A 2 16.94 52.78 31.77
C LYS A 2 16.89 52.90 30.22
N LYS A 3 16.39 51.95 29.43
CA LYS A 3 15.16 51.15 29.64
C LYS A 3 15.21 49.81 28.88
N LEU A 4 14.85 48.77 29.61
CA LEU A 4 14.17 47.56 29.17
C LEU A 4 12.76 47.95 28.66
N PHE A 5 12.32 47.49 27.48
CA PHE A 5 10.89 47.30 27.20
C PHE A 5 10.67 46.18 26.17
N PHE A 6 9.87 45.22 26.61
CA PHE A 6 9.27 44.07 25.97
C PHE A 6 8.83 44.24 24.50
N LEU A 7 9.08 43.20 23.69
CA LEU A 7 8.04 42.62 22.83
C LEU A 7 8.32 41.11 22.62
N LEU A 8 7.82 40.29 23.56
CA LEU A 8 7.28 38.95 23.29
C LEU A 8 6.02 39.12 22.41
N ILE A 9 5.61 38.06 21.68
CA ILE A 9 4.41 37.89 20.83
C ILE A 9 4.76 38.17 19.34
N LEU A 10 4.87 37.24 18.39
CA LEU A 10 4.31 35.89 18.21
C LEU A 10 5.36 34.93 17.64
N LEU A 11 5.78 33.94 18.43
CA LEU A 11 6.14 32.65 17.86
C LEU A 11 4.79 32.03 17.45
N ASN A 12 4.33 32.34 16.24
CA ASN A 12 3.14 31.67 15.71
C ASN A 12 3.49 30.19 15.63
N CYS A 13 2.86 29.45 16.54
CA CYS A 13 2.66 28.01 16.46
C CYS A 13 2.13 27.65 15.08
N PHE A 14 3.01 27.44 14.11
CA PHE A 14 2.77 26.42 13.11
C PHE A 14 3.15 25.10 13.76
N THR A 15 2.33 24.67 14.73
CA THR A 15 2.07 23.25 14.83
C THR A 15 1.39 22.91 13.51
N PHE A 16 2.16 22.43 12.53
CA PHE A 16 1.58 21.66 11.45
C PHE A 16 0.76 20.58 12.14
N ALA A 17 -0.57 20.74 12.12
CA ALA A 17 -1.45 19.63 12.37
C ALA A 17 -1.22 18.71 11.16
N TYR A 18 -0.23 17.83 11.25
CA TYR A 18 -0.18 16.65 10.42
C TYR A 18 -1.40 15.83 10.84
N SER A 19 -2.53 16.06 10.19
CA SER A 19 -3.64 15.14 10.30
C SER A 19 -3.31 13.96 9.42
N ASN A 20 -2.59 12.98 9.97
CA ASN A 20 -2.63 11.65 9.38
C ASN A 20 -4.11 11.23 9.38
N ILE A 21 -4.76 11.18 8.21
CA ILE A 21 -6.17 10.78 8.13
C ILE A 21 -6.35 9.36 8.71
N PHE A 22 -5.32 8.52 8.59
CA PHE A 22 -5.23 7.23 9.28
C PHE A 22 -5.16 7.32 10.81
N GLU A 23 -4.52 8.35 11.37
CA GLU A 23 -4.48 8.55 12.81
C GLU A 23 -5.78 9.12 13.37
N SER A 24 -6.46 9.98 12.62
CA SER A 24 -7.62 10.73 13.10
C SER A 24 -8.96 9.97 13.02
N LYS A 25 -9.08 8.91 12.22
CA LYS A 25 -10.33 8.17 12.02
C LYS A 25 -10.27 6.74 12.56
N GLU A 26 -11.35 6.31 13.21
CA GLU A 26 -11.52 4.93 13.71
C GLU A 26 -11.60 3.91 12.57
N SER A 27 -12.22 4.30 11.46
CA SER A 27 -12.19 3.56 10.20
C SER A 27 -12.29 4.51 9.02
N LEU A 28 -11.71 4.10 7.89
CA LEU A 28 -11.74 4.85 6.64
C LEU A 28 -12.07 3.91 5.50
N LYS A 29 -13.02 4.31 4.66
CA LYS A 29 -13.33 3.59 3.43
C LYS A 29 -13.01 4.48 2.23
N MET A 30 -12.18 3.95 1.34
CA MET A 30 -11.74 4.63 0.12
C MET A 30 -12.18 3.80 -1.07
N VAL A 31 -12.66 4.48 -2.11
CA VAL A 31 -13.13 3.87 -3.34
C VAL A 31 -12.19 4.27 -4.47
N TYR A 32 -11.91 3.32 -5.36
CA TYR A 32 -10.98 3.46 -6.47
C TYR A 32 -11.62 2.97 -7.76
N ASP A 33 -11.30 3.63 -8.86
CA ASP A 33 -11.57 3.15 -10.21
C ASP A 33 -10.34 2.36 -10.71
N GLU A 34 -10.53 1.08 -11.03
CA GLU A 34 -9.51 0.19 -11.55
C GLU A 34 -9.68 -0.03 -13.04
N SER A 35 -8.82 0.59 -13.83
CA SER A 35 -8.73 0.39 -15.28
C SER A 35 -7.83 -0.80 -15.59
N LEU A 36 -8.46 -1.87 -16.09
CA LEU A 36 -7.83 -3.09 -16.58
C LEU A 36 -8.12 -3.26 -18.08
N PRO A 37 -7.41 -4.17 -18.79
CA PRO A 37 -7.68 -4.42 -20.20
C PRO A 37 -9.14 -4.76 -20.53
N ASP A 38 -9.84 -5.40 -19.60
CA ASP A 38 -11.21 -5.90 -19.79
C ASP A 38 -12.29 -4.90 -19.36
N GLY A 39 -11.91 -3.74 -18.80
CA GLY A 39 -12.84 -2.68 -18.39
C GLY A 39 -12.41 -1.90 -17.16
N ILE A 40 -13.33 -1.05 -16.70
CA ILE A 40 -13.18 -0.29 -15.46
C ILE A 40 -14.05 -0.94 -14.38
N ASN A 41 -13.44 -1.30 -13.26
CA ASN A 41 -14.13 -1.83 -12.09
C ASN A 41 -14.00 -0.87 -10.90
N GLU A 42 -14.90 -0.99 -9.93
CA GLU A 42 -14.77 -0.29 -8.65
C GLU A 42 -14.12 -1.23 -7.63
N SER A 43 -13.09 -0.73 -6.94
CA SER A 43 -12.43 -1.43 -5.85
C SER A 43 -12.42 -0.58 -4.58
N LYS A 44 -12.36 -1.23 -3.41
CA LYS A 44 -12.48 -0.55 -2.12
C LYS A 44 -11.34 -0.91 -1.20
N MET A 45 -10.80 0.09 -0.51
CA MET A 45 -9.87 -0.09 0.59
C MET A 45 -10.54 0.32 1.90
N LEU A 46 -10.63 -0.60 2.86
CA LEU A 46 -11.20 -0.38 4.18
C LEU A 46 -10.08 -0.46 5.21
N TYR A 47 -9.81 0.65 5.88
CA TYR A 47 -8.93 0.70 7.03
C TYR A 47 -9.74 0.57 8.32
N ASN A 48 -9.43 -0.42 9.15
CA ASN A 48 -10.04 -0.62 10.45
C ASN A 48 -8.97 -0.50 11.54
N LYS A 49 -8.97 0.64 12.24
CA LYS A 49 -7.95 0.97 13.24
C LYS A 49 -8.09 0.12 14.50
N GLU A 50 -9.32 -0.10 14.97
CA GLU A 50 -9.61 -0.84 16.21
C GLU A 50 -9.10 -2.28 16.15
N ASN A 51 -9.21 -2.90 14.97
CA ASN A 51 -8.87 -4.30 14.76
C ASN A 51 -7.54 -4.48 14.00
N PHE A 52 -6.81 -3.38 13.76
CA PHE A 52 -5.51 -3.35 13.10
C PHE A 52 -5.46 -4.15 11.79
N TYR A 53 -6.43 -3.92 10.91
CA TYR A 53 -6.41 -4.52 9.59
C TYR A 53 -6.80 -3.54 8.48
N VAL A 54 -6.33 -3.87 7.29
CA VAL A 54 -6.72 -3.23 6.03
C VAL A 54 -7.28 -4.28 5.10
N GLU A 55 -8.39 -3.95 4.46
CA GLU A 55 -9.04 -4.82 3.50
C GLU A 55 -9.04 -4.16 2.12
N TRP A 56 -8.60 -4.89 1.11
CA TRP A 56 -8.79 -4.55 -0.29
C TRP A 56 -9.88 -5.45 -0.85
N ILE A 57 -10.94 -4.87 -1.38
CA ILE A 57 -12.03 -5.57 -2.05
C ILE A 57 -11.95 -5.19 -3.52
N GLY A 58 -11.44 -6.11 -4.33
CA GLY A 58 -11.43 -6.02 -5.79
C GLY A 58 -12.69 -6.60 -6.41
N ASN A 59 -12.69 -6.68 -7.74
CA ASN A 59 -13.81 -7.26 -8.49
C ASN A 59 -13.92 -8.79 -8.28
N GLU A 60 -12.79 -9.50 -8.27
CA GLU A 60 -12.76 -10.97 -8.22
C GLU A 60 -12.12 -11.53 -6.95
N ASP A 61 -11.42 -10.70 -6.21
CA ASP A 61 -10.67 -11.10 -5.03
C ASP A 61 -10.73 -10.07 -3.90
N LYS A 62 -10.35 -10.54 -2.73
CA LYS A 62 -10.28 -9.78 -1.50
C LYS A 62 -9.02 -10.16 -0.74
N TYR A 63 -8.33 -9.13 -0.25
CA TYR A 63 -7.20 -9.26 0.65
C TYR A 63 -7.59 -8.63 1.98
N LYS A 64 -7.30 -9.31 3.08
CA LYS A 64 -7.39 -8.73 4.42
C LYS A 64 -6.05 -8.89 5.13
N VAL A 65 -5.40 -7.77 5.36
CA VAL A 65 -4.04 -7.68 5.90
C VAL A 65 -4.14 -7.19 7.33
N TYR A 66 -3.71 -8.01 8.27
CA TYR A 66 -3.55 -7.64 9.67
C TYR A 66 -2.12 -7.19 9.90
N HIS A 67 -1.95 -6.17 10.72
CA HIS A 67 -0.66 -5.57 10.98
C HIS A 67 -0.49 -5.21 12.46
N ASP A 68 0.76 -5.21 12.93
CA ASP A 68 1.16 -4.67 14.22
C ASP A 68 2.32 -3.71 13.99
N ASN A 69 2.19 -2.46 14.44
CA ASN A 69 3.19 -1.40 14.25
C ASN A 69 3.80 -1.40 12.83
N GLU A 70 2.92 -1.30 11.81
CA GLU A 70 3.27 -1.25 10.37
C GLU A 70 3.80 -2.56 9.77
N LYS A 71 3.93 -3.63 10.56
CA LYS A 71 4.39 -4.95 10.08
C LYS A 71 3.20 -5.87 9.81
N VAL A 72 3.08 -6.37 8.59
CA VAL A 72 2.11 -7.40 8.25
C VAL A 72 2.47 -8.71 8.96
N ASN A 73 1.55 -9.20 9.78
CA ASN A 73 1.69 -10.49 10.47
C ASN A 73 0.72 -11.54 9.93
N LYS A 74 -0.38 -11.14 9.28
CA LYS A 74 -1.33 -12.07 8.69
C LYS A 74 -1.99 -11.50 7.44
N LEU A 75 -2.18 -12.36 6.44
CA LEU A 75 -2.97 -12.08 5.25
C LEU A 75 -4.05 -13.16 5.12
N GLU A 76 -5.28 -12.76 4.88
CA GLU A 76 -6.34 -13.61 4.37
C GLU A 76 -6.65 -13.23 2.93
N TYR A 77 -6.65 -14.20 2.03
CA TYR A 77 -7.00 -14.04 0.63
C TYR A 77 -8.26 -14.85 0.32
N ILE A 78 -9.21 -14.22 -0.36
CA ILE A 78 -10.47 -14.82 -0.77
C ILE A 78 -10.69 -14.47 -2.23
N SER A 79 -11.00 -15.47 -3.05
CA SER A 79 -11.54 -15.31 -4.40
C SER A 79 -12.63 -16.37 -4.63
N LYS A 80 -13.19 -16.42 -5.83
CA LYS A 80 -14.22 -17.39 -6.20
C LYS A 80 -13.80 -18.85 -5.92
N ASP A 81 -12.56 -19.19 -6.24
CA ASP A 81 -12.05 -20.56 -6.22
C ASP A 81 -10.91 -20.74 -5.21
N SER A 82 -10.68 -19.79 -4.29
CA SER A 82 -9.59 -19.87 -3.32
C SER A 82 -9.92 -19.17 -2.02
N HIS A 83 -9.56 -19.79 -0.90
CA HIS A 83 -9.56 -19.17 0.42
C HIS A 83 -8.38 -19.69 1.21
N PHE A 84 -7.45 -18.81 1.54
CA PHE A 84 -6.30 -19.19 2.34
C PHE A 84 -5.78 -18.04 3.18
N ILE A 85 -5.02 -18.42 4.20
CA ILE A 85 -4.43 -17.53 5.18
C ILE A 85 -2.92 -17.74 5.17
N LEU A 86 -2.20 -16.64 5.29
CA LEU A 86 -0.78 -16.60 5.58
C LEU A 86 -0.57 -15.97 6.95
N GLU A 87 0.24 -16.59 7.80
CA GLU A 87 0.58 -16.06 9.13
C GLU A 87 2.09 -16.07 9.31
N ARG A 88 2.67 -14.91 9.63
CA ARG A 88 4.10 -14.74 9.91
C ARG A 88 4.36 -14.94 11.40
N LYS A 89 5.26 -15.86 11.72
CA LYS A 89 5.82 -16.07 13.06
C LYS A 89 7.33 -15.98 12.94
N GLU A 90 7.89 -14.88 13.43
CA GLU A 90 9.32 -14.56 13.31
C GLU A 90 9.76 -14.52 11.82
N ASN A 91 10.69 -15.40 11.44
CA ASN A 91 11.22 -15.54 10.08
C ASN A 91 10.48 -16.57 9.22
N LYS A 92 9.38 -17.15 9.72
CA LYS A 92 8.57 -18.13 9.00
C LYS A 92 7.20 -17.58 8.65
N VAL A 93 6.72 -17.92 7.46
CA VAL A 93 5.33 -17.69 7.05
C VAL A 93 4.67 -19.01 6.73
N PHE A 94 3.53 -19.26 7.37
CA PHE A 94 2.74 -20.46 7.16
C PHE A 94 1.53 -20.12 6.30
N LEU A 95 1.40 -20.78 5.16
CA LEU A 95 0.25 -20.71 4.27
C LEU A 95 -0.63 -21.93 4.50
N MET A 96 -1.92 -21.70 4.76
CA MET A 96 -2.92 -22.76 4.95
C MET A 96 -4.25 -22.37 4.30
N GLY A 97 -4.92 -23.33 3.67
CA GLY A 97 -6.28 -23.14 3.14
C GLY A 97 -6.55 -24.00 1.92
N GLU A 98 -7.21 -23.41 0.93
CA GLU A 98 -7.65 -24.10 -0.27
C GLU A 98 -7.48 -23.22 -1.51
N LYS A 99 -7.06 -23.83 -2.62
CA LYS A 99 -7.01 -23.25 -3.95
C LYS A 99 -7.53 -24.26 -4.97
N GLU A 100 -8.54 -23.89 -5.75
CA GLU A 100 -9.18 -24.71 -6.78
C GLU A 100 -9.62 -26.09 -6.24
N ASN A 101 -10.30 -26.10 -5.09
CA ASN A 101 -10.73 -27.31 -4.38
C ASN A 101 -9.59 -28.22 -3.87
N LYS A 102 -8.35 -27.73 -3.84
CA LYS A 102 -7.19 -28.45 -3.31
C LYS A 102 -6.68 -27.78 -2.05
N LYS A 103 -6.52 -28.57 -0.99
CA LYS A 103 -5.87 -28.09 0.24
C LYS A 103 -4.44 -27.67 -0.08
N ILE A 104 -4.03 -26.55 0.50
CA ILE A 104 -2.68 -26.02 0.42
C ILE A 104 -2.14 -25.84 1.83
N GLU A 105 -0.91 -26.29 2.01
CA GLU A 105 -0.11 -26.08 3.22
C GLU A 105 1.33 -25.86 2.77
N LYS A 106 1.92 -24.71 3.09
CA LYS A 106 3.32 -24.39 2.79
C LYS A 106 3.96 -23.61 3.93
N GLU A 107 5.25 -23.80 4.09
CA GLU A 107 6.09 -22.99 4.95
C GLU A 107 7.11 -22.24 4.08
N PHE A 108 7.29 -20.96 4.37
CA PHE A 108 8.31 -20.11 3.75
C PHE A 108 9.25 -19.59 4.83
N ILE A 109 10.54 -19.55 4.53
CA ILE A 109 11.55 -18.88 5.36
C ILE A 109 11.88 -17.55 4.68
N LEU A 110 11.56 -16.45 5.36
CA LEU A 110 11.84 -15.10 4.90
C LEU A 110 12.94 -14.49 5.78
N ASP A 111 13.77 -13.63 5.19
CA ASP A 111 14.68 -12.79 5.97
C ASP A 111 13.90 -11.70 6.75
N ASP A 112 14.62 -10.85 7.49
CA ASP A 112 14.03 -9.82 8.35
C ASP A 112 13.39 -8.65 7.58
N LEU A 113 13.34 -8.71 6.25
CA LEU A 113 12.65 -7.69 5.47
C LEU A 113 11.15 -7.68 5.78
N PRO A 114 10.54 -6.48 5.73
CA PRO A 114 9.11 -6.36 5.92
C PRO A 114 8.35 -7.15 4.86
N TRP A 115 7.17 -7.62 5.23
CA TRP A 115 6.20 -8.15 4.28
C TRP A 115 5.17 -7.06 4.03
N PHE A 116 5.02 -6.65 2.77
CA PHE A 116 3.98 -5.70 2.37
C PHE A 116 2.95 -6.39 1.49
N GLN A 117 1.69 -6.00 1.72
CA GLN A 117 0.52 -6.42 0.96
C GLN A 117 -0.47 -5.24 0.95
N ILE A 118 -1.30 -5.13 -0.10
CA ILE A 118 -2.12 -3.92 -0.34
C ILE A 118 -1.19 -2.70 -0.41
N TYR A 119 -0.47 -2.58 -1.52
CA TYR A 119 0.64 -1.62 -1.65
C TYR A 119 0.25 -0.18 -1.39
N GLY A 120 -0.95 0.25 -1.79
CA GLY A 120 -1.43 1.61 -1.50
C GLY A 120 -1.40 1.94 0.00
N TYR A 121 -1.75 0.99 0.86
CA TYR A 121 -1.64 1.15 2.31
C TYR A 121 -0.21 0.95 2.80
N SER A 122 0.43 -0.18 2.46
CA SER A 122 1.77 -0.48 3.01
C SER A 122 2.79 0.60 2.68
N LEU A 123 2.76 1.15 1.46
CA LEU A 123 3.69 2.18 1.01
C LEU A 123 3.42 3.54 1.64
N SER A 124 2.20 3.81 2.12
CA SER A 124 1.89 5.11 2.71
C SER A 124 2.40 5.29 4.14
N LEU A 125 2.75 4.18 4.80
CA LEU A 125 3.33 4.17 6.15
C LEU A 125 4.85 4.33 6.14
N ILE A 126 5.48 4.21 4.98
CA ILE A 126 6.94 4.15 4.89
C ILE A 126 7.54 5.55 4.96
N ASP A 127 8.60 5.69 5.75
CA ASP A 127 9.52 6.82 5.64
C ASP A 127 10.53 6.58 4.51
N TYR A 128 10.49 7.43 3.48
CA TYR A 128 11.32 7.33 2.28
C TYR A 128 12.64 8.10 2.40
N SER A 129 13.22 8.15 3.61
CA SER A 129 14.53 8.75 3.86
C SER A 129 15.71 7.92 3.32
N SER A 130 15.48 6.66 2.94
CA SER A 130 16.48 5.75 2.36
C SER A 130 16.31 5.58 0.85
N ASP A 131 17.41 5.34 0.13
CA ASP A 131 17.41 5.25 -1.34
C ASP A 131 16.52 4.11 -1.89
N ASN A 132 16.60 2.91 -1.31
CA ASN A 132 15.77 1.77 -1.71
C ASN A 132 15.27 1.02 -0.47
N ILE A 133 14.00 0.64 -0.49
CA ILE A 133 13.34 -0.11 0.59
C ILE A 133 12.88 -1.44 0.02
N TYR A 134 13.50 -2.52 0.50
CA TYR A 134 13.22 -3.89 0.07
C TYR A 134 12.17 -4.54 0.95
N PHE A 135 11.33 -5.37 0.35
CA PHE A 135 10.27 -6.09 1.06
C PHE A 135 9.88 -7.38 0.33
N TRP A 136 9.22 -8.26 1.07
CA TRP A 136 8.56 -9.44 0.54
C TRP A 136 7.10 -9.13 0.20
N THR A 137 6.60 -9.68 -0.89
CA THR A 137 5.17 -9.72 -1.23
C THR A 137 4.75 -11.14 -1.56
N PHE A 138 3.51 -11.50 -1.25
CA PHE A 138 2.97 -12.80 -1.60
C PHE A 138 2.14 -12.72 -2.89
N ASN A 139 2.37 -13.66 -3.81
CA ASN A 139 1.59 -13.78 -5.03
C ASN A 139 0.59 -14.94 -4.92
N PRO A 140 -0.74 -14.66 -4.93
CA PRO A 140 -1.77 -15.70 -4.79
C PRO A 140 -1.88 -16.63 -6.00
N GLN A 141 -1.32 -16.25 -7.16
CA GLN A 141 -1.39 -17.04 -8.39
C GLN A 141 -0.40 -18.21 -8.37
N ASP A 142 0.85 -17.97 -8.00
CA ASP A 142 1.88 -19.03 -7.91
C ASP A 142 2.09 -19.54 -6.48
N LEU A 143 1.40 -18.95 -5.50
CA LEU A 143 1.52 -19.26 -4.07
C LEU A 143 2.98 -19.20 -3.61
N ASN A 144 3.66 -18.10 -3.93
CA ASN A 144 5.05 -17.88 -3.60
C ASN A 144 5.32 -16.41 -3.23
N PHE A 145 6.44 -16.20 -2.52
CA PHE A 145 6.93 -14.87 -2.18
C PHE A 145 7.87 -14.34 -3.25
N LYS A 146 7.82 -13.02 -3.47
CA LYS A 146 8.74 -12.29 -4.35
C LYS A 146 9.37 -11.15 -3.57
N LYS A 147 10.67 -10.95 -3.76
CA LYS A 147 11.38 -9.78 -3.25
C LYS A 147 11.16 -8.63 -4.21
N MET A 148 10.80 -7.49 -3.65
CA MET A 148 10.56 -6.24 -4.39
C MET A 148 11.30 -5.11 -3.69
N TYR A 149 11.42 -3.99 -4.39
CA TYR A 149 11.89 -2.76 -3.78
C TYR A 149 11.11 -1.56 -4.28
N VAL A 150 11.03 -0.55 -3.42
CA VAL A 150 10.53 0.77 -3.75
C VAL A 150 11.58 1.84 -3.50
N TYR A 151 11.44 2.96 -4.20
CA TYR A 151 12.22 4.16 -3.96
C TYR A 151 11.39 5.41 -4.26
N PHE A 152 11.69 6.49 -3.55
CA PHE A 152 11.15 7.80 -3.87
C PHE A 152 11.71 8.29 -5.20
N ASN A 153 10.84 8.79 -6.07
CA ASN A 153 11.22 9.30 -7.38
C ASN A 153 11.12 10.83 -7.44
N SER A 154 9.99 11.41 -7.02
CA SER A 154 9.72 12.85 -7.16
C SER A 154 8.55 13.30 -6.27
N PHE A 155 8.49 14.61 -6.00
CA PHE A 155 7.24 15.27 -5.61
C PHE A 155 6.54 15.79 -6.86
N GLU A 156 5.24 15.57 -6.95
CA GLU A 156 4.44 15.97 -8.12
C GLU A 156 3.06 16.47 -7.69
N ASN A 157 2.54 17.46 -8.42
CA ASN A 157 1.16 17.88 -8.26
C ASN A 157 0.31 17.16 -9.30
N ILE A 158 -0.67 16.40 -8.83
CA ILE A 158 -1.63 15.70 -9.70
C ILE A 158 -3.04 16.20 -9.44
N ARG A 159 -3.89 16.12 -10.47
CA ARG A 159 -5.30 16.47 -10.35
C ARG A 159 -6.17 15.24 -10.49
N ILE A 160 -7.00 14.98 -9.49
CA ILE A 160 -7.97 13.87 -9.45
C ILE A 160 -9.33 14.45 -9.06
N ASN A 161 -10.38 14.15 -9.82
CA ASN A 161 -11.76 14.62 -9.56
C ASN A 161 -11.85 16.13 -9.30
N ASN A 162 -11.16 16.92 -10.14
CA ASN A 162 -11.04 18.38 -10.05
C ASN A 162 -10.31 18.93 -8.81
N LYS A 163 -9.79 18.08 -7.91
CA LYS A 163 -8.96 18.48 -6.77
C LYS A 163 -7.48 18.23 -7.07
N ASP A 164 -6.64 19.20 -6.68
CA ASP A 164 -5.19 19.09 -6.76
C ASP A 164 -4.64 18.45 -5.49
N TYR A 165 -3.62 17.59 -5.66
CA TYR A 165 -2.94 16.88 -4.58
C TYR A 165 -1.43 17.06 -4.72
N ASN A 166 -0.76 17.36 -3.60
CA ASN A 166 0.70 17.35 -3.50
C ASN A 166 1.14 15.93 -3.18
N THR A 167 1.83 15.26 -4.10
CA THR A 167 2.06 13.81 -3.99
C THR A 167 3.53 13.46 -3.96
N MET A 168 3.85 12.39 -3.23
CA MET A 168 5.08 11.63 -3.37
C MET A 168 4.86 10.57 -4.45
N ASN A 169 5.66 10.63 -5.52
CA ASN A 169 5.74 9.57 -6.51
C ASN A 169 6.77 8.53 -6.05
N ILE A 170 6.30 7.31 -5.85
CA ILE A 170 7.09 6.15 -5.44
C ILE A 170 7.14 5.15 -6.59
N LYS A 171 8.34 4.69 -6.94
CA LYS A 171 8.54 3.64 -7.94
C LYS A 171 8.75 2.29 -7.29
N MET A 172 8.10 1.27 -7.82
CA MET A 172 8.22 -0.12 -7.39
C MET A 172 8.77 -1.00 -8.52
N LYS A 173 9.65 -1.92 -8.16
CA LYS A 173 10.23 -2.93 -9.07
C LYS A 173 10.32 -4.30 -8.40
N ILE A 174 10.31 -5.34 -9.22
CA ILE A 174 10.71 -6.69 -8.81
C ILE A 174 12.23 -6.70 -8.63
N ASP A 175 12.73 -7.36 -7.58
CA ASP A 175 14.17 -7.51 -7.38
C ASP A 175 14.80 -8.50 -8.39
N GLY A 176 16.04 -8.26 -8.79
CA GLY A 176 16.79 -9.08 -9.73
C GLY A 176 16.44 -8.91 -11.22
N PHE A 177 16.75 -9.93 -12.03
CA PHE A 177 16.68 -9.88 -13.50
C PHE A 177 15.26 -9.64 -14.07
N LEU A 178 14.22 -9.97 -13.29
CA LEU A 178 12.82 -9.77 -13.71
C LEU A 178 12.33 -8.33 -13.56
N SER A 179 13.14 -7.43 -12.98
CA SER A 179 12.84 -5.99 -12.81
C SER A 179 12.48 -5.27 -14.11
N THR A 180 12.87 -5.80 -15.28
CA THR A 180 12.55 -5.21 -16.58
C THR A 180 11.14 -5.54 -17.06
N PHE A 181 10.49 -6.57 -16.52
CA PHE A 181 9.17 -7.03 -16.99
C PHE A 181 7.99 -6.39 -16.26
N TRP A 182 8.27 -5.68 -15.17
CA TRP A 182 7.23 -5.05 -14.37
C TRP A 182 7.77 -3.83 -13.62
N THR A 183 7.02 -2.74 -13.73
CA THR A 183 7.25 -1.52 -12.95
C THR A 183 5.91 -0.95 -12.50
N GLY A 184 5.87 -0.40 -11.28
CA GLY A 184 4.70 0.29 -10.75
C GLY A 184 5.05 1.69 -10.27
N ASP A 185 4.29 2.69 -10.68
CA ASP A 185 4.34 4.05 -10.14
C ASP A 185 3.16 4.25 -9.18
N PHE A 186 3.42 4.78 -8.00
CA PHE A 186 2.43 5.06 -6.96
C PHE A 186 2.48 6.53 -6.62
N TRP A 187 1.33 7.19 -6.55
CA TRP A 187 1.20 8.54 -6.03
C TRP A 187 0.47 8.48 -4.71
N ILE A 188 1.15 8.95 -3.67
CA ILE A 188 0.66 9.01 -2.30
C ILE A 188 0.58 10.48 -1.91
N ASP A 189 -0.53 10.91 -1.33
CA ASP A 189 -0.65 12.26 -0.78
C ASP A 189 0.45 12.50 0.25
N SER A 190 1.21 13.57 0.06
CA SER A 190 2.41 13.82 0.86
C SER A 190 2.10 14.19 2.31
N GLU A 191 0.92 14.77 2.56
CA GLU A 191 0.46 15.27 3.86
C GLU A 191 -0.35 14.19 4.59
N ASP A 192 -1.44 13.72 3.96
CA ASP A 192 -2.42 12.82 4.58
C ASP A 192 -2.05 11.33 4.45
N LYS A 193 -0.98 11.02 3.70
CA LYS A 193 -0.52 9.65 3.40
C LYS A 193 -1.61 8.77 2.78
N ILE A 194 -2.47 9.35 1.95
CA ILE A 194 -3.51 8.62 1.23
C ILE A 194 -2.97 8.10 -0.10
N TYR A 195 -3.26 6.84 -0.41
CA TYR A 195 -3.03 6.30 -1.74
C TYR A 195 -3.99 6.93 -2.76
N LEU A 196 -3.44 7.63 -3.76
CA LEU A 196 -4.22 8.39 -4.73
C LEU A 196 -4.24 7.76 -6.12
N LYS A 197 -3.12 7.20 -6.56
CA LYS A 197 -3.02 6.64 -7.89
C LYS A 197 -1.96 5.55 -7.97
N TYR A 198 -2.20 4.57 -8.82
CA TYR A 198 -1.20 3.65 -9.33
C TYR A 198 -1.22 3.60 -10.85
N LYS A 199 -0.04 3.37 -11.42
CA LYS A 199 0.14 3.00 -12.81
C LYS A 199 1.15 1.87 -12.90
N GLY A 200 0.70 0.70 -13.36
CA GLY A 200 1.53 -0.47 -13.55
C GLY A 200 1.74 -0.77 -15.01
N LEU A 201 2.99 -0.98 -15.42
CA LEU A 201 3.31 -1.54 -16.72
C LEU A 201 3.62 -3.03 -16.55
N ASN A 202 2.75 -3.89 -17.09
CA ASN A 202 2.99 -5.31 -17.19
C ASN A 202 3.48 -5.61 -18.59
N ILE A 203 4.69 -6.16 -18.74
CA ILE A 203 5.28 -6.47 -20.06
C ILE A 203 5.05 -7.95 -20.43
N TYR A 204 4.95 -8.83 -19.44
CA TYR A 204 4.78 -10.27 -19.63
C TYR A 204 3.63 -10.81 -18.75
N PRO A 205 2.75 -11.71 -19.25
CA PRO A 205 2.78 -12.40 -20.55
C PRO A 205 2.24 -11.57 -21.74
N LYS A 206 1.61 -10.43 -21.48
CA LYS A 206 1.16 -9.46 -22.50
C LYS A 206 1.45 -8.06 -22.02
N LEU A 207 1.72 -7.14 -22.95
CA LEU A 207 1.89 -5.72 -22.65
C LEU A 207 0.53 -5.10 -22.34
N TYR A 208 0.34 -4.65 -21.11
CA TYR A 208 -0.80 -3.81 -20.75
C TYR A 208 -0.46 -2.88 -19.59
N THR A 209 -1.24 -1.82 -19.47
CA THR A 209 -1.17 -0.89 -18.34
C THR A 209 -2.37 -1.13 -17.44
N THR A 210 -2.12 -1.16 -16.13
CA THR A 210 -3.16 -1.07 -15.11
C THR A 210 -3.10 0.31 -14.51
N GLU A 211 -4.25 0.96 -14.37
CA GLU A 211 -4.35 2.20 -13.59
C GLU A 211 -5.39 2.03 -12.49
N ILE A 212 -5.06 2.49 -11.28
CA ILE A 212 -5.99 2.53 -10.15
C ILE A 212 -6.01 3.98 -9.68
N ILE A 213 -7.17 4.59 -9.61
CA ILE A 213 -7.30 6.02 -9.30
C ILE A 213 -8.29 6.19 -8.16
N PHE A 214 -7.89 6.93 -7.12
CA PHE A 214 -8.77 7.30 -6.02
C PHE A 214 -9.98 8.07 -6.56
N ASN A 215 -11.16 7.65 -6.14
CA ASN A 215 -12.41 8.26 -6.54
C ASN A 215 -12.96 9.13 -5.39
N ARG A 216 -13.27 8.51 -4.25
CA ARG A 216 -13.95 9.14 -3.12
C ARG A 216 -13.75 8.40 -1.81
N PHE A 217 -14.08 9.07 -0.71
CA PHE A 217 -14.34 8.40 0.57
C PHE A 217 -15.79 7.92 0.65
N GLU A 218 -16.03 6.88 1.43
CA GLU A 218 -17.35 6.41 1.87
C GLU A 218 -17.47 6.49 3.40
#